data_AF-A0A917TWT1-F1
#
_entry.id   AF-A0A917TWT1-F1
#
_cell.length_a   1.000
_cell.length_b   1.000
_cell.length_c   1.000
_cell.angle_alpha   90.00
_cell.angle_beta   90.00
_cell.angle_gamma   90.00
#
_symmetry.space_group_name_H-M   'P 1'
#
loop_
_entity.id
_entity.type
_entity.pdbx_description
1 polymer ?
#
loop_
_entity_poly.entity_id
_entity_poly.type
_entity_poly.pdbx_seq_one_letter_code
_entity_poly.pdbx_strand_id
1 'polypeptide(L)'
;MTVRQSIVFNGDLGSGKSTVSVVIAERLGLRRVSVGDLYRQMAQERQMTALQLNLHAELDQAVDGYVDQLQRDIAASGESLVMDSRLAWHFFTDALKVHMITEPAEAARRVLLRPSGPAESYISLEEAKLKLRERSESERGRFLIRYGVDKARLRNYDLICDTTRAPADEVIERIIDVYEGRLAPEVLGGAPPLLLLDPARIYPTEDIAGLRGLWDSTFVDEVAAMGETGLEPLEIGYTGEYFFVVNGHRRLSAALRNGFRLVPGRLVAEVDEPVVGDISAIDYFAAQVRPSLIHDWEAAHEIRLPLPEHALFTGDAVLAGEPGSAG
;
A
#
# COMPACT_ATOMS: atom_id res chain seq x y z
N MET A 1 -15.35 -22.22 -8.92
CA MET A 1 -14.35 -21.14 -9.00
C MET A 1 -12.99 -21.77 -8.86
N THR A 2 -12.12 -21.59 -9.84
CA THR A 2 -10.72 -22.04 -9.77
C THR A 2 -10.03 -21.22 -8.68
N VAL A 3 -9.58 -21.88 -7.62
CA VAL A 3 -8.73 -21.27 -6.59
C VAL A 3 -7.43 -20.86 -7.30
N ARG A 4 -7.03 -19.59 -7.21
CA ARG A 4 -5.77 -19.13 -7.80
C ARG A 4 -4.64 -19.94 -7.18
N GLN A 5 -3.73 -20.46 -8.02
CA GLN A 5 -2.79 -21.49 -7.58
C GLN A 5 -1.59 -20.94 -6.80
N SER A 6 -1.20 -19.70 -7.09
CA SER A 6 -0.03 -19.06 -6.48
C SER A 6 -0.40 -17.79 -5.73
N ILE A 7 0.47 -17.37 -4.80
CA ILE A 7 0.42 -16.05 -4.17
C ILE A 7 1.68 -15.29 -4.54
N VAL A 8 1.54 -14.14 -5.18
CA VAL A 8 2.67 -13.29 -5.55
C VAL A 8 2.65 -12.01 -4.72
N PHE A 9 3.79 -11.72 -4.10
CA PHE A 9 3.95 -10.60 -3.19
C PHE A 9 4.79 -9.49 -3.82
N ASN A 10 4.17 -8.34 -4.02
CA ASN A 10 4.86 -7.06 -4.10
C ASN A 10 4.76 -6.33 -2.75
N GLY A 11 5.66 -5.39 -2.49
CA GLY A 11 5.53 -4.58 -1.28
C GLY A 11 6.56 -3.49 -1.15
N ASP A 12 6.15 -2.46 -0.43
CA ASP A 12 7.00 -1.32 -0.10
C ASP A 12 8.20 -1.75 0.73
N LEU A 13 9.25 -0.95 0.68
CA LEU A 13 10.39 -1.13 1.59
C LEU A 13 9.88 -1.01 3.04
N GLY A 14 10.28 -1.94 3.91
CA GLY A 14 9.84 -1.94 5.31
C GLY A 14 8.43 -2.49 5.56
N SER A 15 7.69 -2.92 4.53
CA SER A 15 6.32 -3.49 4.68
C SER A 15 6.27 -4.88 5.36
N GLY A 16 7.41 -5.55 5.57
CA GLY A 16 7.43 -6.90 6.17
C GLY A 16 7.14 -8.04 5.18
N LYS A 17 7.06 -7.77 3.88
CA LYS A 17 6.82 -8.75 2.80
C LYS A 17 7.59 -10.06 2.93
N SER A 18 8.90 -9.99 3.18
CA SER A 18 9.71 -11.21 3.23
C SER A 18 9.34 -12.09 4.43
N THR A 19 9.00 -11.51 5.57
CA THR A 19 8.51 -12.27 6.73
C THR A 19 7.16 -12.93 6.42
N VAL A 20 6.21 -12.16 5.89
CA VAL A 20 4.86 -12.66 5.56
C VAL A 20 4.91 -13.78 4.52
N SER A 21 5.68 -13.61 3.44
CA SER A 21 5.82 -14.64 2.40
C SER A 21 6.44 -15.95 2.89
N VAL A 22 7.38 -15.91 3.85
CA VAL A 22 7.96 -17.11 4.46
C VAL A 22 6.92 -17.86 5.26
N VAL A 23 6.23 -17.17 6.18
CA VAL A 23 5.26 -17.82 7.07
C VAL A 23 4.05 -18.35 6.30
N ILE A 24 3.57 -17.63 5.28
CA ILE A 24 2.46 -18.11 4.44
C ILE A 24 2.86 -19.36 3.67
N ALA A 25 4.07 -19.40 3.09
CA ALA A 25 4.55 -20.58 2.39
C ALA A 25 4.63 -21.81 3.31
N GLU A 26 5.13 -21.63 4.54
CA GLU A 26 5.18 -22.69 5.55
C GLU A 26 3.78 -23.18 5.95
N ARG A 27 2.85 -22.25 6.23
CA ARG A 27 1.48 -22.59 6.66
C ARG A 27 0.66 -23.27 5.58
N LEU A 28 0.84 -22.88 4.33
CA LEU A 28 0.12 -23.46 3.18
C LEU A 28 0.84 -24.67 2.58
N GLY A 29 2.04 -25.01 3.06
CA GLY A 29 2.86 -26.09 2.49
C GLY A 29 3.30 -25.85 1.05
N LEU A 30 3.46 -24.58 0.67
CA LEU A 30 3.84 -24.16 -0.69
C LEU A 30 5.34 -23.88 -0.77
N ARG A 31 5.94 -24.14 -1.93
CA ARG A 31 7.31 -23.71 -2.22
C ARG A 31 7.37 -22.17 -2.22
N ARG A 32 8.41 -21.59 -1.60
CA ARG A 32 8.71 -20.16 -1.70
C ARG A 32 9.84 -19.91 -2.68
N VAL A 33 9.65 -18.98 -3.60
CA VAL A 33 10.71 -18.43 -4.46
C VAL A 33 10.84 -16.94 -4.21
N SER A 34 12.06 -16.44 -4.10
CA SER A 34 12.34 -15.04 -3.76
C SER A 34 13.43 -14.48 -4.65
N VAL A 35 13.08 -13.49 -5.47
CA VAL A 35 14.04 -12.79 -6.34
C VAL A 35 15.07 -12.05 -5.50
N GLY A 36 14.66 -11.48 -4.36
CA GLY A 36 15.59 -10.82 -3.45
C GLY A 36 16.62 -11.76 -2.84
N ASP A 37 16.26 -13.02 -2.55
CA ASP A 37 17.20 -14.04 -2.07
C ASP A 37 18.16 -14.47 -3.19
N LEU A 38 17.65 -14.62 -4.42
CA LEU A 38 18.47 -14.93 -5.60
C LEU A 38 19.54 -13.86 -5.84
N TYR A 39 19.19 -12.58 -5.84
CA TYR A 39 20.18 -11.50 -5.97
C TYR A 39 21.19 -11.52 -4.80
N ARG A 40 20.76 -11.79 -3.56
CA ARG A 40 21.70 -11.89 -2.42
C ARG A 40 22.69 -13.03 -2.59
N GLN A 41 22.24 -14.19 -3.06
CA GLN A 41 23.10 -15.33 -3.33
C GLN A 41 24.11 -15.00 -4.46
N MET A 42 23.63 -14.46 -5.57
CA MET A 42 24.50 -14.02 -6.68
C MET A 42 25.54 -12.99 -6.22
N ALA A 43 25.18 -12.12 -5.27
CA ALA A 43 26.09 -11.11 -4.75
C ALA A 43 27.22 -11.76 -3.94
N GLN A 44 26.87 -12.72 -3.08
CA GLN A 44 27.84 -13.50 -2.29
C GLN A 44 28.80 -14.29 -3.19
N GLU A 45 28.28 -14.96 -4.23
CA GLU A 45 29.08 -15.69 -5.21
C GLU A 45 30.07 -14.79 -5.95
N ARG A 46 29.72 -13.51 -6.17
CA ARG A 46 30.57 -12.49 -6.81
C ARG A 46 31.40 -11.65 -5.82
N GLN A 47 31.40 -11.99 -4.53
CA GLN A 47 32.07 -11.22 -3.46
C GLN A 47 31.64 -9.74 -3.41
N MET A 48 30.37 -9.45 -3.73
CA MET A 48 29.75 -8.13 -3.69
C MET A 48 28.71 -8.06 -2.57
N THR A 49 28.41 -6.84 -2.08
CA THR A 49 27.23 -6.63 -1.23
C THR A 49 25.94 -6.67 -2.05
N ALA A 50 24.79 -6.92 -1.41
CA ALA A 50 23.49 -6.91 -2.08
C ALA A 50 23.14 -5.53 -2.69
N LEU A 51 23.61 -4.44 -2.06
CA LEU A 51 23.46 -3.08 -2.60
C LEU A 51 24.32 -2.89 -3.85
N GLN A 52 25.60 -3.31 -3.80
CA GLN A 52 26.49 -3.26 -4.96
C GLN A 52 25.99 -4.11 -6.11
N LEU A 53 25.44 -5.30 -5.85
CA LEU A 53 24.87 -6.11 -6.92
C LEU A 53 23.56 -5.51 -7.45
N ASN A 54 22.70 -4.91 -6.63
CA ASN A 54 21.52 -4.20 -7.16
C ASN A 54 21.94 -3.05 -8.10
N LEU A 55 22.92 -2.24 -7.69
CA LEU A 55 23.47 -1.17 -8.54
C LEU A 55 24.17 -1.75 -9.78
N HIS A 56 24.79 -2.92 -9.67
CA HIS A 56 25.42 -3.61 -10.80
C HIS A 56 24.39 -4.24 -11.75
N ALA A 57 23.29 -4.79 -11.23
CA ALA A 57 22.18 -5.33 -12.02
C ALA A 57 21.40 -4.21 -12.73
N GLU A 58 21.37 -3.00 -12.18
CA GLU A 58 20.92 -1.80 -12.89
C GLU A 58 21.78 -1.49 -14.14
N LEU A 59 23.04 -1.93 -14.16
CA LEU A 59 23.98 -1.74 -15.26
C LEU A 59 24.15 -2.99 -16.15
N ASP A 60 23.82 -4.18 -15.64
CA ASP A 60 24.00 -5.48 -16.30
C ASP A 60 22.65 -6.05 -16.76
N GLN A 61 22.26 -5.71 -17.99
CA GLN A 61 21.03 -6.17 -18.63
C GLN A 61 20.91 -7.71 -18.69
N ALA A 62 22.03 -8.45 -18.65
CA ALA A 62 22.02 -9.91 -18.76
C ALA A 62 21.51 -10.57 -17.47
N VAL A 63 21.91 -10.05 -16.29
CA VAL A 63 21.42 -10.55 -14.99
C VAL A 63 19.92 -10.32 -14.87
N ASP A 64 19.48 -9.12 -15.22
CA ASP A 64 18.08 -8.72 -15.13
C ASP A 64 17.20 -9.52 -16.11
N GLY A 65 17.67 -9.73 -17.36
CA GLY A 65 16.97 -10.56 -18.34
C GLY A 65 16.85 -12.03 -17.93
N TYR A 66 17.88 -12.58 -17.28
CA TYR A 66 17.83 -13.94 -16.72
C TYR A 66 16.78 -14.06 -15.60
N VAL A 67 16.74 -13.10 -14.68
CA VAL A 67 15.76 -13.08 -13.57
C VAL A 67 14.33 -12.92 -14.11
N ASP A 68 14.12 -12.10 -15.13
CA ASP A 68 12.81 -11.98 -15.80
C ASP A 68 12.39 -13.29 -16.47
N GLN A 69 13.32 -13.96 -17.17
CA GLN A 69 13.01 -15.23 -17.84
C GLN A 69 12.66 -16.30 -16.81
N LEU A 70 13.43 -16.40 -15.73
CA LEU A 70 13.14 -17.32 -14.63
C LEU A 70 11.73 -17.11 -14.05
N GLN A 71 11.33 -15.86 -13.83
CA GLN A 71 10.00 -15.55 -13.33
C GLN A 71 8.89 -15.94 -14.31
N ARG A 72 9.11 -15.72 -15.61
CA ARG A 72 8.17 -16.14 -16.67
C ARG A 72 8.06 -17.66 -16.76
N ASP A 73 9.17 -18.38 -16.67
CA ASP A 73 9.20 -19.84 -16.72
C ASP A 73 8.45 -20.44 -15.53
N ILE A 74 8.64 -19.88 -14.32
CA ILE A 74 7.89 -20.27 -13.13
C ILE A 74 6.41 -19.95 -13.28
N ALA A 75 6.05 -18.76 -13.77
CA ALA A 75 4.66 -18.40 -14.00
C ALA A 75 3.98 -19.33 -15.02
N ALA A 76 4.71 -19.76 -16.04
CA ALA A 76 4.22 -20.65 -17.09
C ALA A 76 4.17 -22.14 -16.70
N SER A 77 4.83 -22.54 -15.60
CA SER A 77 4.89 -23.94 -15.17
C SER A 77 3.55 -24.45 -14.62
N GLY A 78 2.66 -23.56 -14.19
CA GLY A 78 1.41 -23.91 -13.49
C GLY A 78 1.64 -24.44 -12.08
N GLU A 79 2.85 -24.28 -11.52
CA GLU A 79 3.14 -24.63 -10.14
C GLU A 79 2.36 -23.73 -9.16
N SER A 80 1.89 -24.31 -8.06
CA SER A 80 1.35 -23.57 -6.92
C SER A 80 2.49 -23.17 -5.98
N LEU A 81 2.80 -21.88 -5.88
CA LEU A 81 3.90 -21.39 -5.06
C LEU A 81 3.64 -20.00 -4.45
N VAL A 82 4.51 -19.63 -3.51
CA VAL A 82 4.62 -18.26 -3.00
C VAL A 82 5.81 -17.57 -3.66
N MET A 83 5.54 -16.48 -4.38
CA MET A 83 6.56 -15.71 -5.08
C MET A 83 6.79 -14.36 -4.40
N ASP A 84 7.99 -14.13 -3.87
CA ASP A 84 8.44 -12.84 -3.34
C ASP A 84 9.24 -12.09 -4.42
N SER A 85 8.58 -11.16 -5.13
CA SER A 85 9.21 -10.34 -6.16
C SER A 85 8.45 -9.06 -6.43
N ARG A 86 9.20 -7.97 -6.65
CA ARG A 86 8.65 -6.65 -6.95
C ARG A 86 7.97 -6.54 -8.32
N LEU A 87 8.13 -7.55 -9.18
CA LEU A 87 7.57 -7.58 -10.53
C LEU A 87 6.77 -8.86 -10.85
N ALA A 88 6.72 -9.85 -9.95
CA ALA A 88 6.01 -11.11 -10.23
C ALA A 88 4.52 -10.91 -10.56
N TRP A 89 3.88 -9.90 -9.98
CA TRP A 89 2.49 -9.53 -10.30
C TRP A 89 2.26 -9.22 -11.81
N HIS A 90 3.30 -8.82 -12.53
CA HIS A 90 3.25 -8.56 -13.97
C HIS A 90 3.29 -9.85 -14.80
N PHE A 91 4.07 -10.85 -14.36
CA PHE A 91 4.27 -12.11 -15.09
C PHE A 91 3.23 -13.18 -14.75
N PHE A 92 2.73 -13.18 -13.51
CA PHE A 92 1.75 -14.17 -13.05
C PHE A 92 0.33 -13.71 -13.37
N THR A 93 -0.36 -14.46 -14.23
CA THR A 93 -1.76 -14.19 -14.60
C THR A 93 -2.77 -14.93 -13.72
N ASP A 94 -2.43 -16.11 -13.21
CA ASP A 94 -3.27 -16.95 -12.35
C ASP A 94 -2.70 -17.08 -10.92
N ALA A 95 -2.58 -15.94 -10.24
CA ALA A 95 -2.10 -15.87 -8.86
C ALA A 95 -2.84 -14.77 -8.09
N LEU A 96 -2.96 -14.93 -6.78
CA LEU A 96 -3.38 -13.83 -5.91
C LEU A 96 -2.23 -12.83 -5.81
N LYS A 97 -2.42 -11.62 -6.35
CA LYS A 97 -1.41 -10.55 -6.35
C LYS A 97 -1.61 -9.68 -5.13
N VAL A 98 -0.72 -9.81 -4.16
CA VAL A 98 -0.74 -9.06 -2.92
C VAL A 98 0.27 -7.93 -3.00
N HIS A 99 -0.16 -6.70 -2.73
CA HIS A 99 0.71 -5.56 -2.51
C HIS A 99 0.69 -5.14 -1.05
N MET A 100 1.81 -5.33 -0.37
CA MET A 100 1.96 -4.93 1.02
C MET A 100 2.48 -3.49 1.12
N ILE A 101 1.72 -2.64 1.79
CA ILE A 101 2.06 -1.23 1.97
C ILE A 101 2.30 -0.92 3.43
N THR A 102 2.97 0.20 3.70
CA THR A 102 3.19 0.70 5.06
C THR A 102 3.34 2.22 5.01
N GLU A 103 3.03 2.91 6.10
CA GLU A 103 3.31 4.34 6.22
C GLU A 103 4.84 4.58 6.14
N PRO A 104 5.30 5.61 5.40
CA PRO A 104 6.73 5.86 5.19
C PRO A 104 7.59 6.05 6.44
N ALA A 105 7.10 6.71 7.49
CA ALA A 105 7.83 6.85 8.74
C ALA A 105 7.93 5.51 9.50
N GLU A 106 6.88 4.69 9.49
CA GLU A 106 6.95 3.33 10.04
C GLU A 106 7.89 2.42 9.24
N ALA A 107 7.91 2.54 7.91
CA ALA A 107 8.88 1.86 7.05
C ALA A 107 10.32 2.22 7.43
N ALA A 108 10.59 3.53 7.57
CA ALA A 108 11.89 4.05 7.96
C ALA A 108 12.31 3.55 9.36
N ARG A 109 11.37 3.55 10.32
CA ARG A 109 11.59 3.01 11.67
C ARG A 109 11.96 1.53 11.64
N ARG A 110 11.24 0.70 10.88
CA ARG A 110 11.52 -0.74 10.76
C ARG A 110 12.87 -1.02 10.15
N VAL A 111 13.26 -0.26 9.13
CA VAL A 111 14.56 -0.40 8.48
C VAL A 111 15.69 0.02 9.41
N LEU A 112 15.52 1.09 10.20
CA LEU A 112 16.47 1.53 11.23
C LEU A 112 16.70 0.49 12.34
N LEU A 113 15.66 -0.22 12.75
CA LEU A 113 15.75 -1.26 13.79
C LEU A 113 16.35 -2.57 13.27
N ARG A 114 16.45 -2.74 11.95
CA ARG A 114 17.03 -3.95 11.37
C ARG A 114 18.54 -3.95 11.62
N PRO A 115 19.15 -5.10 11.98
CA PRO A 115 20.60 -5.21 12.05
C PRO A 115 21.18 -4.98 10.64
N SER A 116 21.66 -3.77 10.35
CA SER A 116 22.27 -3.47 9.06
C SER A 116 23.64 -4.13 8.98
N GLY A 117 23.97 -4.74 7.84
CA GLY A 117 25.36 -4.85 7.44
C GLY A 117 25.95 -3.45 7.20
N PRO A 118 27.28 -3.30 7.09
CA PRO A 118 27.98 -1.99 7.00
C PRO A 118 27.59 -1.09 5.80
N ALA A 119 26.67 -1.52 4.92
CA ALA A 119 26.24 -0.81 3.72
C ALA A 119 24.91 -0.03 3.88
N GLU A 120 24.17 -0.19 4.98
CA GLU A 120 22.86 0.46 5.19
C GLU A 120 22.76 1.04 6.63
N SER A 121 23.70 1.92 7.00
CA SER A 121 23.56 2.72 8.22
C SER A 121 22.84 4.03 7.90
N TYR A 122 21.69 4.27 8.52
CA TYR A 122 21.00 5.55 8.46
C TYR A 122 21.25 6.31 9.77
N ILE A 123 21.48 7.62 9.68
CA ILE A 123 21.78 8.46 10.86
C ILE A 123 20.52 9.05 11.50
N SER A 124 19.38 9.03 10.79
CA SER A 124 18.11 9.56 11.27
C SER A 124 16.89 8.93 10.59
N LEU A 125 15.71 9.12 11.19
CA LEU A 125 14.43 8.70 10.62
C LEU A 125 14.12 9.42 9.30
N GLU A 126 14.40 10.72 9.22
CA GLU A 126 14.16 11.52 8.01
C GLU A 126 15.08 11.10 6.86
N GLU A 127 16.36 10.84 7.14
CA GLU A 127 17.28 10.31 6.12
C GLU A 127 16.81 8.94 5.62
N ALA A 128 16.41 8.03 6.54
CA ALA A 128 15.89 6.73 6.16
C ALA A 128 14.64 6.88 5.29
N LYS A 129 13.67 7.71 5.68
CA LYS A 129 12.45 7.98 4.90
C LYS A 129 12.78 8.50 3.50
N LEU A 130 13.68 9.48 3.39
CA LEU A 130 14.11 10.04 2.10
C LEU A 130 14.77 8.98 1.21
N LYS A 131 15.74 8.22 1.75
CA LYS A 131 16.46 7.17 1.00
C LYS A 131 15.55 6.04 0.53
N LEU A 132 14.57 5.67 1.34
CA LEU A 132 13.57 4.67 0.95
C LEU A 132 12.67 5.19 -0.17
N ARG A 133 12.24 6.47 -0.12
CA ARG A 133 11.48 7.12 -1.19
C ARG A 133 12.28 7.17 -2.49
N GLU A 134 13.52 7.67 -2.45
CA GLU A 134 14.44 7.72 -3.61
C GLU A 134 14.60 6.33 -4.27
N ARG A 135 14.79 5.28 -3.45
CA ARG A 135 14.91 3.90 -3.93
C ARG A 135 13.61 3.40 -4.56
N SER A 136 12.46 3.74 -3.99
CA SER A 136 11.16 3.34 -4.52
C SER A 136 10.88 4.00 -5.87
N GLU A 137 11.18 5.30 -6.01
CA GLU A 137 10.98 6.06 -7.24
C GLU A 137 11.96 5.63 -8.34
N SER A 138 13.22 5.40 -8.02
CA SER A 138 14.20 4.85 -8.97
C SER A 138 13.69 3.53 -9.56
N GLU A 139 13.17 2.64 -8.70
CA GLU A 139 12.58 1.39 -9.16
C GLU A 139 11.33 1.58 -10.02
N ARG A 140 10.42 2.46 -9.61
CA ARG A 140 9.23 2.77 -10.41
C ARG A 140 9.61 3.27 -11.80
N GLY A 141 10.57 4.19 -11.89
CA GLY A 141 11.11 4.69 -13.15
C GLY A 141 11.66 3.59 -14.05
N ARG A 142 12.42 2.64 -13.47
CA ARG A 142 12.91 1.47 -14.22
C ARG A 142 11.78 0.61 -14.78
N PHE A 143 10.73 0.36 -13.99
CA PHE A 143 9.60 -0.47 -14.44
C PHE A 143 8.78 0.20 -15.54
N LEU A 144 8.59 1.52 -15.44
CA LEU A 144 7.96 2.33 -16.49
C LEU A 144 8.74 2.26 -17.80
N ILE A 145 10.05 2.50 -17.76
CA ILE A 145 10.90 2.51 -18.96
C ILE A 145 10.99 1.13 -19.60
N ARG A 146 11.15 0.07 -18.79
CA ARG A 146 11.47 -1.27 -19.30
C ARG A 146 10.23 -2.10 -19.66
N TYR A 147 9.15 -1.96 -18.91
CA TYR A 147 7.96 -2.80 -19.06
C TYR A 147 6.70 -2.00 -19.40
N GLY A 148 6.74 -0.66 -19.33
CA GLY A 148 5.56 0.18 -19.52
C GLY A 148 4.53 0.02 -18.41
N VAL A 149 4.93 -0.46 -17.23
CA VAL A 149 4.02 -0.70 -16.10
C VAL A 149 4.40 0.13 -14.89
N ASP A 150 3.40 0.59 -14.17
CA ASP A 150 3.57 1.40 -12.96
C ASP A 150 3.21 0.59 -11.72
N LYS A 151 4.21 0.25 -10.89
CA LYS A 151 3.99 -0.47 -9.63
C LYS A 151 3.12 0.28 -8.62
N ALA A 152 2.93 1.59 -8.78
CA ALA A 152 2.11 2.40 -7.88
C ALA A 152 0.61 2.32 -8.18
N ARG A 153 0.20 1.75 -9.33
CA ARG A 153 -1.22 1.55 -9.65
C ARG A 153 -1.76 0.37 -8.85
N LEU A 154 -2.74 0.63 -7.99
CA LEU A 154 -3.33 -0.38 -7.11
C LEU A 154 -4.12 -1.42 -7.92
N ARG A 155 -4.67 -1.02 -9.09
CA ARG A 155 -5.38 -1.92 -10.01
C ARG A 155 -4.53 -3.05 -10.59
N ASN A 156 -3.21 -3.02 -10.43
CA ASN A 156 -2.34 -4.13 -10.82
C ASN A 156 -2.43 -5.33 -9.86
N TYR A 157 -3.05 -5.15 -8.70
CA TYR A 157 -3.09 -6.11 -7.61
C TYR A 157 -4.52 -6.52 -7.29
N ASP A 158 -4.65 -7.64 -6.59
CA ASP A 158 -5.95 -8.13 -6.12
C ASP A 158 -6.22 -7.75 -4.67
N LEU A 159 -5.15 -7.66 -3.88
CA LEU A 159 -5.20 -7.33 -2.47
C LEU A 159 -4.13 -6.30 -2.14
N ILE A 160 -4.56 -5.16 -1.61
CA ILE A 160 -3.67 -4.20 -0.95
C ILE A 160 -3.77 -4.44 0.54
N CYS A 161 -2.64 -4.68 1.21
CA CYS A 161 -2.62 -4.98 2.64
C CYS A 161 -1.70 -4.01 3.36
N ASP A 162 -2.30 -3.20 4.22
CA ASP A 162 -1.61 -2.23 5.04
C ASP A 162 -1.02 -2.88 6.28
N THR A 163 0.27 -2.68 6.47
CA THR A 163 1.03 -3.30 7.55
C THR A 163 1.46 -2.28 8.59
N THR A 164 0.94 -1.05 8.55
CA THR A 164 1.42 0.05 9.40
C THR A 164 1.26 -0.26 10.89
N ARG A 165 0.02 -0.47 11.36
CA ARG A 165 -0.25 -0.87 12.75
C ARG A 165 -0.58 -2.35 12.92
N ALA A 166 -1.06 -3.02 11.87
CA ALA A 166 -1.42 -4.43 11.93
C ALA A 166 -0.16 -5.30 12.14
N PRO A 167 -0.16 -6.21 13.14
CA PRO A 167 0.95 -7.13 13.35
C PRO A 167 0.98 -8.19 12.25
N ALA A 168 2.16 -8.81 12.07
CA ALA A 168 2.41 -9.70 10.95
C ALA A 168 1.49 -10.93 10.93
N ASP A 169 1.17 -11.49 12.10
CA ASP A 169 0.25 -12.62 12.24
C ASP A 169 -1.17 -12.25 11.77
N GLU A 170 -1.69 -11.11 12.19
CA GLU A 170 -2.99 -10.60 11.75
C GLU A 170 -3.03 -10.43 10.22
N VAL A 171 -1.99 -9.83 9.64
CA VAL A 171 -1.83 -9.68 8.18
C VAL A 171 -1.79 -11.03 7.46
N ILE A 172 -1.02 -11.99 7.99
CA ILE A 172 -0.91 -13.34 7.44
C ILE A 172 -2.27 -14.04 7.40
N GLU A 173 -3.02 -13.99 8.50
CA GLU A 173 -4.37 -14.57 8.55
C GLU A 173 -5.28 -13.97 7.49
N ARG A 174 -5.30 -12.63 7.32
CA ARG A 174 -6.16 -11.99 6.32
C ARG A 174 -5.80 -12.37 4.89
N ILE A 175 -4.52 -12.47 4.58
CA ILE A 175 -4.09 -12.89 3.23
C ILE A 175 -4.48 -14.34 2.98
N ILE A 176 -4.33 -15.22 3.97
CA ILE A 176 -4.76 -16.63 3.88
C ILE A 176 -6.29 -16.70 3.71
N ASP A 177 -7.06 -15.94 4.49
CA ASP A 177 -8.51 -15.91 4.38
C ASP A 177 -8.99 -15.45 2.99
N VAL A 178 -8.34 -14.45 2.39
CA VAL A 178 -8.63 -14.03 1.01
C VAL A 178 -8.24 -15.12 0.02
N TYR A 179 -7.07 -15.73 0.17
CA TYR A 179 -6.59 -16.81 -0.70
C TYR A 179 -7.52 -18.03 -0.68
N GLU A 180 -8.02 -18.41 0.49
CA GLU A 180 -8.93 -19.53 0.68
C GLU A 180 -10.40 -19.17 0.44
N GLY A 181 -10.70 -17.91 0.08
CA GLY A 181 -12.05 -17.42 -0.22
C GLY A 181 -12.96 -17.28 1.00
N ARG A 182 -12.40 -17.24 2.22
CA ARG A 182 -13.12 -16.97 3.47
C ARG A 182 -13.39 -15.48 3.69
N LEU A 183 -12.57 -14.61 3.09
CA LEU A 183 -12.73 -13.15 3.14
C LEU A 183 -12.81 -12.58 1.72
N ALA A 184 -13.85 -11.77 1.45
CA ALA A 184 -14.07 -11.09 0.18
C ALA A 184 -13.88 -12.00 -1.07
N PRO A 185 -14.61 -13.12 -1.18
CA PRO A 185 -14.46 -14.08 -2.28
C PRO A 185 -14.66 -13.45 -3.68
N GLU A 186 -15.35 -12.31 -3.77
CA GLU A 186 -15.51 -11.52 -4.99
C GLU A 186 -14.18 -11.04 -5.61
N VAL A 187 -13.12 -10.87 -4.80
CA VAL A 187 -11.77 -10.52 -5.27
C VAL A 187 -11.22 -11.60 -6.20
N LEU A 188 -11.48 -12.86 -5.88
CA LEU A 188 -11.08 -14.00 -6.71
C LEU A 188 -11.91 -14.10 -8.00
N GLY A 189 -13.09 -13.47 -8.05
CA GLY A 189 -14.06 -13.55 -9.14
C GLY A 189 -14.06 -12.36 -10.12
N GLY A 190 -13.22 -11.34 -9.92
CA GLY A 190 -13.07 -10.23 -10.89
C GLY A 190 -13.44 -8.84 -10.38
N ALA A 191 -13.54 -8.62 -9.07
CA ALA A 191 -13.68 -7.29 -8.47
C ALA A 191 -12.44 -6.79 -7.67
N PRO A 192 -11.19 -6.91 -8.17
CA PRO A 192 -10.03 -6.36 -7.48
C PRO A 192 -9.88 -4.84 -7.66
N PRO A 193 -9.08 -4.15 -6.81
CA PRO A 193 -8.48 -4.69 -5.59
C PRO A 193 -9.43 -4.62 -4.37
N LEU A 194 -9.32 -5.59 -3.46
CA LEU A 194 -9.71 -5.37 -2.06
C LEU A 194 -8.59 -4.58 -1.37
N LEU A 195 -8.99 -3.58 -0.60
CA LEU A 195 -8.10 -2.83 0.25
C LEU A 195 -8.33 -3.26 1.69
N LEU A 196 -7.29 -3.71 2.38
CA LEU A 196 -7.28 -3.87 3.84
C LEU A 196 -6.35 -2.78 4.38
N LEU A 197 -6.93 -1.67 4.80
CA LEU A 197 -6.20 -0.44 5.10
C LEU A 197 -6.16 -0.16 6.60
N ASP A 198 -5.07 0.46 7.05
CA ASP A 198 -5.06 1.04 8.38
C ASP A 198 -6.01 2.25 8.39
N PRO A 199 -7.08 2.25 9.22
CA PRO A 199 -8.03 3.37 9.24
C PRO A 199 -7.37 4.70 9.63
N ALA A 200 -6.25 4.68 10.38
CA ALA A 200 -5.49 5.88 10.74
C ALA A 200 -4.63 6.43 9.59
N ARG A 201 -4.69 5.83 8.39
CA ARG A 201 -4.06 6.32 7.16
C ARG A 201 -5.06 6.78 6.10
N ILE A 202 -6.36 6.74 6.40
CA ILE A 202 -7.42 7.12 5.48
C ILE A 202 -7.82 8.58 5.74
N TYR A 203 -7.67 9.40 4.72
CA TYR A 203 -7.96 10.83 4.75
C TYR A 203 -9.46 11.05 4.53
N PRO A 204 -10.10 11.84 5.38
CA PRO A 204 -11.51 12.18 5.23
C PRO A 204 -11.74 13.16 4.08
N THR A 205 -12.93 13.10 3.49
CA THR A 205 -13.40 14.08 2.49
C THR A 205 -14.65 14.84 2.95
N GLU A 206 -15.12 14.55 4.17
CA GLU A 206 -16.25 15.25 4.81
C GLU A 206 -15.85 15.71 6.20
N ASP A 207 -16.45 16.82 6.65
CA ASP A 207 -16.28 17.34 7.99
C ASP A 207 -16.87 16.37 9.02
N ILE A 208 -16.11 16.11 10.08
CA ILE A 208 -16.54 15.22 11.15
C ILE A 208 -17.81 15.71 11.87
N ALA A 209 -18.00 17.03 12.00
CA ALA A 209 -19.19 17.63 12.59
C ALA A 209 -20.44 17.46 11.70
N GLY A 210 -20.25 17.22 10.40
CA GLY A 210 -21.33 16.91 9.46
C GLY A 210 -21.90 15.50 9.60
N LEU A 211 -21.18 14.59 10.28
CA LEU A 211 -21.56 13.19 10.41
C LEU A 211 -22.72 13.04 11.41
N ARG A 212 -23.93 12.81 10.88
CA ARG A 212 -25.12 12.57 11.70
C ARG A 212 -24.94 11.32 12.57
N GLY A 213 -25.26 11.44 13.86
CA GLY A 213 -25.22 10.30 14.78
C GLY A 213 -23.80 9.76 14.99
N LEU A 214 -22.76 10.58 14.81
CA LEU A 214 -21.37 10.20 15.04
C LEU A 214 -21.12 9.73 16.49
N TRP A 215 -21.77 10.41 17.43
CA TRP A 215 -21.69 10.14 18.86
C TRP A 215 -22.73 9.15 19.35
N ASP A 216 -23.48 8.54 18.44
CA ASP A 216 -24.42 7.47 18.75
C ASP A 216 -23.63 6.22 19.13
N SER A 217 -23.65 5.87 20.42
CA SER A 217 -22.96 4.68 20.92
C SER A 217 -23.48 3.41 20.26
N THR A 218 -24.78 3.35 19.92
CA THR A 218 -25.39 2.15 19.33
C THR A 218 -24.72 1.78 18.01
N PHE A 219 -24.46 2.73 17.12
CA PHE A 219 -23.78 2.45 15.85
C PHE A 219 -22.31 2.02 16.05
N VAL A 220 -21.60 2.64 17.00
CA VAL A 220 -20.21 2.26 17.28
C VAL A 220 -20.14 0.85 17.86
N ASP A 221 -21.08 0.48 18.73
CA ASP A 221 -21.21 -0.84 19.32
C ASP A 221 -21.60 -1.89 18.27
N GLU A 222 -22.47 -1.54 17.31
CA GLU A 222 -22.81 -2.39 16.16
C GLU A 222 -21.58 -2.68 15.29
N VAL A 223 -20.79 -1.66 14.97
CA VAL A 223 -19.52 -1.82 14.23
C VAL A 223 -18.54 -2.68 15.03
N ALA A 224 -18.45 -2.47 16.34
CA ALA A 224 -17.61 -3.29 17.22
C ALA A 224 -18.00 -4.77 17.17
N ALA A 225 -19.32 -5.06 17.21
CA ALA A 225 -19.86 -6.41 17.16
C ALA A 225 -19.66 -7.10 15.81
N MET A 226 -19.65 -6.35 14.70
CA MET A 226 -19.33 -6.89 13.36
C MET A 226 -17.85 -7.28 13.24
N GLY A 227 -16.96 -6.55 13.93
CA GLY A 227 -15.52 -6.72 13.80
C GLY A 227 -14.97 -6.24 12.45
N GLU A 228 -13.66 -6.35 12.27
CA GLU A 228 -12.96 -5.82 11.09
C GLU A 228 -13.37 -6.50 9.78
N THR A 229 -13.62 -7.81 9.79
CA THR A 229 -14.03 -8.57 8.59
C THR A 229 -15.49 -8.38 8.23
N GLY A 230 -16.34 -8.05 9.21
CA GLY A 230 -17.79 -7.89 9.02
C GLY A 230 -18.20 -6.48 8.59
N LEU A 231 -17.28 -5.52 8.64
CA LEU A 231 -17.56 -4.15 8.24
C LEU A 231 -17.81 -4.05 6.73
N GLU A 232 -18.89 -3.40 6.32
CA GLU A 232 -19.10 -3.09 4.91
C GLU A 232 -17.93 -2.24 4.37
N PRO A 233 -17.34 -2.60 3.20
CA PRO A 233 -16.20 -1.88 2.67
C PRO A 233 -16.44 -0.37 2.52
N LEU A 234 -15.42 0.41 2.86
CA LEU A 234 -15.36 1.85 2.57
C LEU A 234 -15.17 2.06 1.07
N GLU A 235 -15.73 3.12 0.49
CA GLU A 235 -15.36 3.53 -0.86
C GLU A 235 -14.14 4.43 -0.77
N ILE A 236 -13.04 3.99 -1.38
CA ILE A 236 -11.73 4.62 -1.25
C ILE A 236 -11.24 5.12 -2.60
N GLY A 237 -10.80 6.37 -2.65
CA GLY A 237 -9.96 6.85 -3.74
C GLY A 237 -8.49 6.86 -3.36
N TYR A 238 -7.62 6.82 -4.38
CA TYR A 238 -6.17 6.76 -4.18
C TYR A 238 -5.44 7.73 -5.11
N THR A 239 -4.59 8.60 -4.56
CA THR A 239 -3.72 9.48 -5.36
C THR A 239 -2.43 9.82 -4.63
N GLY A 240 -1.32 9.91 -5.37
CA GLY A 240 0.02 10.02 -4.81
C GLY A 240 0.35 8.77 -3.99
N GLU A 241 0.34 8.92 -2.67
CA GLU A 241 0.54 7.84 -1.68
C GLU A 241 -0.58 7.79 -0.64
N TYR A 242 -1.69 8.51 -0.89
CA TYR A 242 -2.74 8.79 0.07
C TYR A 242 -4.05 8.09 -0.29
N PHE A 243 -4.72 7.56 0.73
CA PHE A 243 -6.03 6.93 0.63
C PHE A 243 -7.10 7.88 1.14
N PHE A 244 -8.16 8.11 0.37
CA PHE A 244 -9.23 9.04 0.72
C PHE A 244 -10.55 8.31 0.81
N VAL A 245 -11.29 8.48 1.91
CA VAL A 245 -12.66 7.95 1.98
C VAL A 245 -13.60 8.83 1.16
N VAL A 246 -14.26 8.24 0.17
CA VAL A 246 -15.32 8.87 -0.64
C VAL A 246 -16.69 8.58 -0.03
N ASN A 247 -16.89 7.38 0.50
CA ASN A 247 -18.09 6.97 1.22
C ASN A 247 -17.74 6.04 2.38
N GLY A 248 -18.48 6.18 3.49
CA GLY A 248 -18.32 5.34 4.67
C GLY A 248 -17.63 6.06 5.83
N HIS A 249 -17.58 7.40 5.85
CA HIS A 249 -16.95 8.19 6.92
C HIS A 249 -17.44 7.82 8.32
N ARG A 250 -18.74 7.56 8.50
CA ARG A 250 -19.27 7.09 9.79
C ARG A 250 -18.67 5.74 10.21
N ARG A 251 -18.52 4.81 9.26
CA ARG A 251 -17.87 3.50 9.49
C ARG A 251 -16.38 3.66 9.79
N LEU A 252 -15.67 4.52 9.05
CA LEU A 252 -14.27 4.86 9.32
C LEU A 252 -14.10 5.41 10.73
N SER A 253 -14.92 6.39 11.11
CA SER A 253 -14.92 6.99 12.44
C SER A 253 -15.20 5.96 13.54
N ALA A 254 -16.19 5.09 13.35
CA ALA A 254 -16.48 4.00 14.28
C ALA A 254 -15.33 2.99 14.38
N ALA A 255 -14.67 2.64 13.27
CA ALA A 255 -13.51 1.75 13.26
C ALA A 255 -12.31 2.36 14.01
N LEU A 256 -12.04 3.65 13.83
CA LEU A 256 -11.02 4.39 14.58
C LEU A 256 -11.30 4.35 16.09
N ARG A 257 -12.55 4.60 16.49
CA ARG A 257 -12.98 4.57 17.90
C ARG A 257 -12.89 3.17 18.52
N ASN A 258 -13.13 2.13 17.73
CA ASN A 258 -12.98 0.73 18.16
C ASN A 258 -11.53 0.24 18.11
N GLY A 259 -10.57 1.07 17.68
CA GLY A 259 -9.16 0.71 17.62
C GLY A 259 -8.84 -0.35 16.55
N PHE A 260 -9.68 -0.48 15.51
CA PHE A 260 -9.42 -1.39 14.41
C PHE A 260 -8.07 -1.04 13.76
N ARG A 261 -7.34 -2.08 13.34
CA ARG A 261 -6.05 -1.96 12.65
C ARG A 261 -6.20 -2.15 11.16
N LEU A 262 -7.25 -2.85 10.74
CA LEU A 262 -7.60 -3.04 9.34
C LEU A 262 -9.08 -2.75 9.12
N VAL A 263 -9.38 -2.00 8.06
CA VAL A 263 -10.74 -1.82 7.55
C VAL A 263 -10.79 -2.23 6.08
N PRO A 264 -11.86 -2.92 5.64
CA PRO A 264 -12.05 -3.25 4.25
C PRO A 264 -12.42 -2.00 3.46
N GLY A 265 -11.89 -1.90 2.24
CA GLY A 265 -12.15 -0.83 1.30
C GLY A 265 -12.25 -1.34 -0.13
N ARG A 266 -13.03 -0.65 -0.94
CA ARG A 266 -13.16 -0.83 -2.38
C ARG A 266 -12.57 0.39 -3.07
N LEU A 267 -11.64 0.16 -3.99
CA LEU A 267 -11.09 1.23 -4.81
C LEU A 267 -12.13 1.73 -5.82
N VAL A 268 -12.59 2.96 -5.66
CA VAL A 268 -13.55 3.59 -6.59
C VAL A 268 -12.87 4.37 -7.70
N ALA A 269 -11.73 5.01 -7.40
CA ALA A 269 -10.93 5.74 -8.39
C ALA A 269 -9.47 5.83 -7.94
N GLU A 270 -8.55 5.76 -8.90
CA GLU A 270 -7.14 6.10 -8.68
C GLU A 270 -6.63 7.12 -9.70
N VAL A 271 -5.80 8.05 -9.23
CA VAL A 271 -5.05 9.01 -10.07
C VAL A 271 -5.94 9.83 -11.01
N ASP A 272 -5.98 9.45 -12.29
CA ASP A 272 -6.68 10.14 -13.39
C ASP A 272 -8.13 9.68 -13.56
N GLU A 273 -8.55 8.65 -12.83
CA GLU A 273 -9.89 8.10 -12.90
C GLU A 273 -10.93 9.02 -12.25
N PRO A 274 -12.15 9.09 -12.81
CA PRO A 274 -13.20 9.97 -12.30
C PRO A 274 -13.77 9.46 -10.96
N VAL A 275 -13.97 10.38 -10.01
CA VAL A 275 -14.68 10.11 -8.74
C VAL A 275 -16.15 10.49 -8.85
N VAL A 276 -16.43 11.72 -9.31
CA VAL A 276 -17.80 12.25 -9.54
C VAL A 276 -17.83 12.99 -10.87
N GLY A 277 -18.75 12.60 -11.75
CA GLY A 277 -18.82 13.15 -13.11
C GLY A 277 -17.51 12.91 -13.85
N ASP A 278 -16.96 13.96 -14.45
CA ASP A 278 -15.66 13.91 -15.17
C ASP A 278 -14.48 14.42 -14.32
N ILE A 279 -14.66 14.61 -13.01
CA ILE A 279 -13.60 15.12 -12.13
C ILE A 279 -12.70 13.96 -11.70
N SER A 280 -11.42 14.05 -12.04
CA SER A 280 -10.40 13.05 -11.69
C SER A 280 -10.22 12.92 -10.17
N ALA A 281 -9.70 11.79 -9.69
CA ALA A 281 -9.37 11.58 -8.29
C ALA A 281 -8.36 12.64 -7.78
N ILE A 282 -7.34 12.96 -8.57
CA ILE A 282 -6.39 14.04 -8.25
C ILE A 282 -7.13 15.36 -7.97
N ASP A 283 -7.97 15.80 -8.90
CA ASP A 283 -8.64 17.11 -8.81
C ASP A 283 -9.69 17.11 -7.70
N TYR A 284 -10.43 16.01 -7.55
CA TYR A 284 -11.46 15.87 -6.54
C TYR A 284 -10.86 15.97 -5.14
N PHE A 285 -9.83 15.18 -4.83
CA PHE A 285 -9.24 15.18 -3.48
C PHE A 285 -8.49 16.48 -3.18
N ALA A 286 -7.82 17.08 -4.17
CA ALA A 286 -7.20 18.39 -4.01
C ALA A 286 -8.21 19.50 -3.65
N ALA A 287 -9.45 19.40 -4.14
CA ALA A 287 -10.51 20.37 -3.85
C ALA A 287 -11.21 20.13 -2.50
N GLN A 288 -11.41 18.86 -2.11
CA GLN A 288 -12.17 18.49 -0.91
C GLN A 288 -11.32 18.46 0.36
N VAL A 289 -10.06 18.03 0.28
CA VAL A 289 -9.25 17.73 1.45
C VAL A 289 -8.40 18.94 1.83
N ARG A 290 -8.79 19.59 2.92
CA ARG A 290 -8.13 20.80 3.44
C ARG A 290 -7.47 20.51 4.79
N PRO A 291 -6.42 21.26 5.18
CA PRO A 291 -5.75 21.05 6.47
C PRO A 291 -6.70 21.09 7.67
N SER A 292 -7.67 22.01 7.70
CA SER A 292 -8.65 22.10 8.81
C SER A 292 -9.45 20.81 8.99
N LEU A 293 -9.94 20.26 7.88
CA LEU A 293 -10.72 19.02 7.87
C LEU A 293 -9.88 17.83 8.37
N ILE A 294 -8.59 17.76 8.00
CA ILE A 294 -7.69 16.73 8.53
C ILE A 294 -7.50 16.91 10.03
N HIS A 295 -7.21 18.12 10.50
CA HIS A 295 -6.96 18.41 11.91
C HIS A 295 -8.17 18.13 12.80
N ASP A 296 -9.38 18.41 12.34
CA ASP A 296 -10.61 18.12 13.09
C ASP A 296 -10.78 16.61 13.31
N TRP A 297 -10.48 15.80 12.29
CA TRP A 297 -10.48 14.35 12.40
C TRP A 297 -9.33 13.80 13.25
N GLU A 298 -8.12 14.34 13.13
CA GLU A 298 -6.99 14.00 13.99
C GLU A 298 -7.34 14.24 15.47
N ALA A 299 -7.93 15.39 15.78
CA ALA A 299 -8.31 15.77 17.14
C ALA A 299 -9.41 14.85 17.71
N ALA A 300 -10.40 14.48 16.89
CA ALA A 300 -11.50 13.64 17.34
C ALA A 300 -11.15 12.16 17.54
N HIS A 301 -10.09 11.69 16.88
CA HIS A 301 -9.71 10.27 16.87
C HIS A 301 -8.32 10.00 17.47
N GLU A 302 -7.61 11.04 17.90
CA GLU A 302 -6.25 10.93 18.45
C GLU A 302 -5.27 10.22 17.49
N ILE A 303 -5.45 10.48 16.19
CA ILE A 303 -4.58 9.96 15.12
C ILE A 303 -3.69 11.07 14.54
N ARG A 304 -2.74 10.67 13.71
CA ARG A 304 -1.90 11.60 12.95
C ARG A 304 -1.94 11.26 11.47
N LEU A 305 -2.32 12.24 10.66
CA LEU A 305 -2.39 12.18 9.21
C LEU A 305 -1.48 13.27 8.62
N PRO A 306 -0.28 12.91 8.12
CA PRO A 306 0.61 13.87 7.47
C PRO A 306 -0.09 14.61 6.34
N LEU A 307 0.00 15.94 6.29
CA LEU A 307 -0.70 16.71 5.26
C LEU A 307 -0.26 16.25 3.85
N PRO A 308 -1.21 15.96 2.94
CA PRO A 308 -0.90 15.67 1.55
C PRO A 308 -0.18 16.84 0.87
N GLU A 309 0.65 16.55 -0.13
CA GLU A 309 1.43 17.59 -0.85
C GLU A 309 0.54 18.74 -1.36
N HIS A 310 -0.66 18.45 -1.88
CA HIS A 310 -1.59 19.48 -2.35
C HIS A 310 -2.11 20.38 -1.22
N ALA A 311 -2.28 19.84 -0.01
CA ALA A 311 -2.81 20.56 1.14
C ALA A 311 -1.78 21.47 1.82
N LEU A 312 -0.48 21.23 1.58
CA LEU A 312 0.61 22.05 2.11
C LEU A 312 0.64 23.46 1.50
N PHE A 313 0.28 23.60 0.21
CA PHE A 313 0.43 24.86 -0.53
C PHE A 313 -0.86 25.69 -0.63
N THR A 314 -2.01 25.13 -0.26
CA THR A 314 -3.30 25.84 -0.26
C THR A 314 -3.44 26.92 0.83
N GLY A 315 -2.45 27.05 1.72
CA GLY A 315 -2.46 28.01 2.84
C GLY A 315 -1.94 29.43 2.53
N ASP A 316 -1.20 29.64 1.43
CA ASP A 316 -0.46 30.90 1.21
C ASP A 316 -1.02 31.82 0.09
N ALA A 317 -2.08 31.41 -0.62
CA ALA A 317 -2.54 32.12 -1.82
C ALA A 317 -3.70 33.13 -1.61
N VAL A 318 -4.02 33.54 -0.37
CA VAL A 318 -5.15 34.46 -0.10
C VAL A 318 -4.75 35.64 0.80
N LEU A 319 -3.56 36.24 0.65
CA LEU A 319 -3.28 37.58 1.18
C LEU A 319 -2.20 38.31 0.36
N ALA A 320 -2.50 38.64 -0.90
CA ALA A 320 -1.81 39.71 -1.61
C ALA A 320 -2.75 40.35 -2.64
N GLY A 321 -3.82 40.97 -2.14
CA GLY A 321 -4.56 41.94 -2.93
C GLY A 321 -3.69 43.18 -3.10
N GLU A 322 -3.22 43.43 -4.31
CA GLU A 322 -2.57 44.69 -4.69
C GLU A 322 -3.51 45.86 -4.40
N PRO A 323 -3.08 46.92 -3.69
CA PRO A 323 -3.83 48.16 -3.64
C PRO A 323 -3.71 48.83 -5.02
N GLY A 324 -4.84 48.91 -5.72
CA GLY A 324 -4.97 49.60 -7.00
C GLY A 324 -4.47 51.04 -6.91
N SER A 325 -3.64 51.41 -7.89
CA SER A 325 -3.29 52.79 -8.18
C SER A 325 -4.50 53.51 -8.75
N ALA A 326 -4.99 54.51 -8.02
CA ALA A 326 -5.94 55.50 -8.52
C ALA A 326 -5.28 56.88 -8.48
N GLY A 327 -5.26 57.51 -9.67
CA GLY A 327 -5.38 58.96 -9.92
C GLY A 327 -4.52 59.92 -9.13
#